data_AF-A0A4Y8AT61-F1
#
_entry.id   AF-A0A4Y8AT61-F1
#
_cell.length_a   1.000
_cell.length_b   1.000
_cell.length_c   1.000
_cell.angle_alpha   90.00
_cell.angle_beta   90.00
_cell.angle_gamma   90.00
#
_symmetry.space_group_name_H-M   'P 1'
#
loop_
_entity.id
_entity.type
_entity.pdbx_description
1 polymer ?
#
loop_
_entity_poly.entity_id
_entity_poly.type
_entity_poly.pdbx_seq_one_letter_code
_entity_poly.pdbx_strand_id
1 'polypeptide(L)'
;MKEIFNNREIALLFWIGILLIYVFRKKHNIESFGKVLEAFFVNKISTIFLLSVIYVESLILILSLIEFWDFTFIKDSIFWYFGVAFITILNLHKQPDPRKFFKKTIIDNFKFVVLFEFISNFFTFSLITEFILIPLISFFVILDTYLSIYSEKDSEKSLKKITNRILSIFGLIMIFYSLYRFKNDYSSIMSLSSLKFFLFPIILTLFFIPFLYFLALYSEYNIRKTKTSI
;
A
#
# COMPACT_ATOMS: atom_id res chain seq x y z
N MET A 1 20.93 19.25 -1.13
CA MET A 1 20.30 18.28 -2.06
C MET A 1 19.07 17.75 -1.34
N LYS A 2 17.85 17.95 -1.85
CA LYS A 2 16.63 17.50 -1.18
C LYS A 2 16.65 15.96 -1.25
N GLU A 3 16.82 15.29 -0.12
CA GLU A 3 16.85 13.82 -0.10
C GLU A 3 15.49 13.29 -0.59
N ILE A 4 15.53 12.53 -1.69
CA ILE A 4 14.33 11.98 -2.30
C ILE A 4 13.76 10.88 -1.41
N PHE A 5 14.59 10.10 -0.73
CA PHE A 5 14.15 9.03 0.17
C PHE A 5 14.49 9.35 1.62
N ASN A 6 13.56 9.02 2.52
CA ASN A 6 13.78 9.12 3.95
C ASN A 6 14.50 7.87 4.49
N ASN A 7 14.99 7.95 5.74
CA ASN A 7 15.75 6.86 6.37
C ASN A 7 15.01 5.51 6.40
N ARG A 8 13.67 5.54 6.56
CA ARG A 8 12.85 4.32 6.58
C ARG A 8 12.76 3.70 5.20
N GLU A 9 12.51 4.50 4.17
CA GLU A 9 12.47 4.06 2.78
C GLU A 9 13.81 3.44 2.37
N ILE A 10 14.93 4.07 2.74
CA ILE A 10 16.28 3.53 2.47
C ILE A 10 16.46 2.17 3.16
N ALA A 11 16.10 2.05 4.44
CA ALA A 11 16.24 0.81 5.18
C ALA A 11 15.28 -0.29 4.67
N LEU A 12 14.07 0.07 4.26
CA LEU A 12 13.12 -0.84 3.61
C LEU A 12 13.66 -1.36 2.28
N LEU A 13 14.15 -0.49 1.42
CA LEU A 13 14.73 -0.86 0.12
C LEU A 13 15.91 -1.82 0.29
N PHE A 14 16.78 -1.56 1.26
CA PHE A 14 17.90 -2.44 1.58
C PHE A 14 17.44 -3.85 1.99
N TRP A 15 16.51 -3.95 2.96
CA TRP A 15 16.04 -5.24 3.45
C TRP A 15 15.21 -6.00 2.40
N ILE A 16 14.37 -5.30 1.63
CA ILE A 16 13.68 -5.88 0.47
C ILE A 16 14.70 -6.40 -0.53
N GLY A 17 15.75 -5.65 -0.84
CA GLY A 17 16.83 -6.09 -1.72
C GLY A 17 17.48 -7.40 -1.25
N ILE A 18 17.82 -7.51 0.03
CA ILE A 18 18.36 -8.75 0.62
C ILE A 18 17.38 -9.92 0.46
N LEU A 19 16.09 -9.69 0.76
CA LEU A 19 15.05 -10.72 0.65
C LEU A 19 14.86 -11.16 -0.80
N LEU A 20 14.82 -10.23 -1.76
CA LEU A 20 14.69 -10.57 -3.17
C LEU A 20 15.89 -11.38 -3.66
N ILE A 21 17.11 -10.98 -3.29
CA ILE A 21 18.33 -11.76 -3.60
C ILE A 21 18.21 -13.16 -3.01
N TYR A 22 17.74 -13.30 -1.77
CA TYR A 22 17.57 -14.60 -1.12
C TYR A 22 16.51 -15.47 -1.84
N VAL A 23 15.34 -14.91 -2.14
CA VAL A 23 14.22 -15.61 -2.78
C VAL A 23 14.59 -16.04 -4.20
N PHE A 24 15.23 -15.17 -4.98
CA PHE A 24 15.58 -15.44 -6.37
C PHE A 24 16.87 -16.26 -6.55
N ARG A 25 17.52 -16.74 -5.48
CA ARG A 25 18.63 -17.72 -5.62
C ARG A 25 18.18 -19.05 -6.19
N LYS A 26 16.93 -19.45 -5.95
CA LYS A 26 16.41 -20.75 -6.41
C LYS A 26 15.76 -20.59 -7.78
N LYS A 27 16.22 -21.37 -8.78
CA LYS A 27 15.67 -21.39 -10.14
C LYS A 27 14.15 -21.58 -10.15
N HIS A 28 13.64 -22.47 -9.31
CA HIS A 28 12.20 -22.70 -9.14
C HIS A 28 11.40 -21.43 -8.79
N ASN A 29 11.97 -20.55 -7.95
CA ASN A 29 11.31 -19.32 -7.54
C ASN A 29 11.31 -18.29 -8.69
N ILE A 30 12.40 -18.22 -9.46
CA ILE A 30 12.48 -17.39 -10.66
C ILE A 30 11.44 -17.86 -11.69
N GLU A 31 11.36 -19.16 -11.98
CA GLU A 31 10.39 -19.73 -12.92
C GLU A 31 8.94 -19.49 -12.46
N SER A 32 8.67 -19.66 -11.17
CA SER A 32 7.33 -19.40 -10.60
C SER A 32 6.96 -17.91 -10.68
N PHE A 33 7.92 -17.01 -10.40
CA PHE A 33 7.71 -15.58 -10.56
C PHE A 33 7.49 -15.19 -12.02
N GLY A 34 8.22 -15.81 -12.96
CA GLY A 34 8.02 -15.65 -14.40
C GLY A 34 6.60 -15.99 -14.83
N LYS A 35 6.06 -17.13 -14.36
CA LYS A 35 4.66 -17.51 -14.65
C LYS A 35 3.64 -16.51 -14.10
N VAL A 36 3.89 -15.94 -12.92
CA VAL A 36 3.05 -14.89 -12.36
C VAL A 36 3.09 -13.65 -13.24
N LEU A 37 4.29 -13.22 -13.67
CA LEU A 37 4.44 -12.09 -14.60
C LEU A 37 3.71 -12.36 -15.92
N GLU A 38 3.89 -13.54 -16.52
CA GLU A 38 3.20 -13.94 -17.75
C GLU A 38 1.67 -13.86 -17.59
N ALA A 39 1.13 -14.26 -16.43
CA ALA A 39 -0.31 -14.15 -16.15
C ALA A 39 -0.81 -12.69 -16.12
N PHE A 40 0.02 -11.73 -15.71
CA PHE A 40 -0.31 -10.30 -15.79
C PHE A 40 -0.34 -9.78 -17.23
N PHE A 41 0.44 -10.38 -18.14
CA PHE A 41 0.51 -9.99 -19.55
C PHE A 41 -0.56 -10.64 -20.43
N VAL A 42 -1.53 -11.36 -19.86
CA VAL A 42 -2.71 -11.80 -20.61
C VAL A 42 -3.52 -10.58 -21.06
N ASN A 43 -3.85 -10.51 -22.36
CA ASN A 43 -4.43 -9.34 -23.04
C ASN A 43 -5.51 -8.59 -22.23
N LYS A 44 -6.41 -9.30 -21.55
CA LYS A 44 -7.50 -8.67 -20.77
C LYS A 44 -7.01 -8.00 -19.48
N ILE A 45 -6.11 -8.66 -18.73
CA ILE A 45 -5.58 -8.14 -17.46
C ILE A 45 -4.67 -6.94 -17.74
N SER A 46 -3.75 -7.10 -18.71
CA SER A 46 -2.85 -6.03 -19.13
C SER A 46 -3.61 -4.79 -19.60
N THR A 47 -4.68 -4.95 -20.40
CA THR A 47 -5.49 -3.82 -20.87
C THR A 47 -6.13 -3.04 -19.72
N ILE A 48 -6.70 -3.72 -18.72
CA ILE A 48 -7.32 -3.06 -17.56
C ILE A 48 -6.30 -2.23 -16.79
N PHE A 49 -5.10 -2.78 -16.55
CA PHE A 49 -4.04 -2.06 -15.84
C PHE A 49 -3.46 -0.90 -16.66
N LEU A 50 -3.33 -1.06 -17.97
CA LEU A 50 -2.88 0.02 -18.84
C LEU A 50 -3.88 1.18 -18.85
N LEU A 51 -5.19 0.88 -18.92
CA LEU A 51 -6.24 1.88 -18.81
C LEU A 51 -6.25 2.56 -17.44
N SER A 52 -5.99 1.83 -16.35
CA SER A 52 -5.91 2.44 -15.02
C SER A 52 -4.71 3.36 -14.86
N VAL A 53 -3.55 3.02 -15.44
CA VAL A 53 -2.39 3.92 -15.47
C VAL A 53 -2.75 5.19 -16.24
N ILE A 54 -3.28 5.09 -17.46
CA ILE A 54 -3.67 6.26 -18.26
C ILE A 54 -4.67 7.15 -17.50
N TYR A 55 -5.65 6.53 -16.85
CA TYR A 55 -6.65 7.25 -16.06
C TYR A 55 -6.01 8.01 -14.89
N VAL A 56 -5.12 7.36 -14.13
CA VAL A 56 -4.43 7.97 -12.98
C VAL A 56 -3.47 9.07 -13.42
N GLU A 57 -2.71 8.86 -14.49
CA GLU A 57 -1.86 9.90 -15.08
C GLU A 57 -2.68 11.11 -15.52
N SER A 58 -3.86 10.90 -16.11
CA SER A 58 -4.77 11.98 -16.47
C SER A 58 -5.25 12.77 -15.24
N LEU A 59 -5.53 12.09 -14.12
CA LEU A 59 -5.86 12.76 -12.86
C LEU A 59 -4.67 13.56 -12.33
N ILE A 60 -3.46 13.00 -12.35
CA ILE A 60 -2.23 13.69 -11.92
C ILE A 60 -1.98 14.94 -12.77
N LEU A 61 -2.18 14.85 -14.09
CA LEU A 61 -2.08 16.00 -14.99
C LEU A 61 -3.09 17.10 -14.61
N ILE A 62 -4.35 16.74 -14.35
CA ILE A 62 -5.37 17.70 -13.88
C ILE A 62 -4.95 18.34 -12.56
N LEU A 63 -4.44 17.55 -11.61
CA LEU A 63 -3.94 18.07 -10.32
C LEU A 63 -2.72 18.98 -10.50
N SER A 64 -1.87 18.72 -11.48
CA SER A 64 -0.73 19.57 -11.81
C SER A 64 -1.17 20.90 -12.42
N LEU A 65 -2.19 20.90 -13.29
CA LEU A 65 -2.75 22.12 -13.89
C LEU A 65 -3.35 23.08 -12.86
N ILE A 66 -3.88 22.56 -11.75
CA ILE A 66 -4.41 23.38 -10.64
C ILE A 66 -3.37 23.64 -9.55
N GLU A 67 -2.08 23.41 -9.84
CA GLU A 67 -0.94 23.59 -8.92
C GLU A 67 -1.05 22.76 -7.62
N PHE A 68 -1.88 21.71 -7.61
CA PHE A 68 -2.00 20.82 -6.45
C PHE A 68 -0.86 19.80 -6.43
N TRP A 69 -0.48 19.25 -7.59
CA TRP A 69 0.57 18.26 -7.73
C TRP A 69 1.82 18.85 -8.39
N ASP A 70 2.99 18.49 -7.85
CA ASP A 70 4.30 18.75 -8.45
C ASP A 70 5.20 17.51 -8.29
N PHE A 71 6.44 17.57 -8.81
CA PHE A 71 7.38 16.46 -8.78
C PHE A 71 7.70 15.90 -7.38
N THR A 72 7.40 16.64 -6.31
CA THR A 72 7.57 16.14 -4.93
C THR A 72 6.60 15.01 -4.58
N PHE A 73 5.47 14.90 -5.29
CA PHE A 73 4.42 13.89 -5.07
C PHE A 73 4.60 12.60 -5.89
N ILE A 74 5.67 12.47 -6.69
CA ILE A 74 5.88 11.28 -7.52
C ILE A 74 5.89 9.99 -6.69
N LYS A 75 6.60 10.01 -5.56
CA LYS A 75 6.68 8.83 -4.69
C LYS A 75 5.31 8.46 -4.14
N ASP A 76 4.57 9.45 -3.65
CA ASP A 76 3.25 9.25 -3.07
C ASP A 76 2.25 8.76 -4.13
N SER A 77 2.39 9.22 -5.38
CA SER A 77 1.59 8.76 -6.52
C SER A 77 1.83 7.28 -6.81
N ILE A 78 3.10 6.85 -6.80
CA ILE A 78 3.48 5.43 -6.99
C ILE A 78 2.97 4.58 -5.83
N PHE A 79 3.20 5.02 -4.59
CA PHE A 79 2.74 4.29 -3.40
C PHE A 79 1.22 4.16 -3.36
N TRP A 80 0.49 5.24 -3.69
CA TRP A 80 -0.95 5.21 -3.77
C TRP A 80 -1.44 4.28 -4.89
N TYR A 81 -0.81 4.30 -6.07
CA TYR A 81 -1.21 3.44 -7.17
C TYR A 81 -1.09 1.96 -6.80
N PHE A 82 0.07 1.53 -6.29
CA PHE A 82 0.28 0.13 -5.93
C PHE A 82 -0.46 -0.27 -4.64
N GLY A 83 -0.59 0.65 -3.68
CA GLY A 83 -1.25 0.38 -2.40
C GLY A 83 -2.78 0.43 -2.44
N VAL A 84 -3.36 1.30 -3.27
CA VAL A 84 -4.82 1.47 -3.38
C VAL A 84 -5.33 0.98 -4.73
N ALA A 85 -4.94 1.62 -5.84
CA ALA A 85 -5.55 1.38 -7.14
C ALA A 85 -5.38 -0.07 -7.60
N PHE A 86 -4.13 -0.55 -7.59
CA PHE A 86 -3.76 -1.88 -8.02
C PHE A 86 -4.45 -2.99 -7.21
N ILE A 87 -4.35 -2.92 -5.87
CA ILE A 87 -4.98 -3.89 -4.97
C ILE A 87 -6.51 -3.88 -5.11
N THR A 88 -7.10 -2.70 -5.31
CA THR A 88 -8.56 -2.56 -5.48
C THR A 88 -9.00 -3.20 -6.79
N ILE A 89 -8.31 -2.93 -7.91
CA ILE A 89 -8.59 -3.60 -9.19
C ILE A 89 -8.49 -5.12 -9.06
N LEU A 90 -7.43 -5.63 -8.42
CA LEU A 90 -7.25 -7.07 -8.21
C LEU A 90 -8.38 -7.69 -7.39
N ASN A 91 -8.94 -6.98 -6.41
CA ASN A 91 -10.00 -7.51 -5.56
C ASN A 91 -11.42 -7.26 -6.09
N LEU A 92 -11.55 -6.52 -7.19
CA LEU A 92 -12.86 -6.13 -7.75
C LEU A 92 -13.75 -7.34 -8.08
N HIS A 93 -13.16 -8.43 -8.58
CA HIS A 93 -13.90 -9.64 -8.95
C HIS A 93 -14.42 -10.44 -7.75
N LYS A 94 -13.93 -10.18 -6.53
CA LYS A 94 -14.26 -10.98 -5.33
C LYS A 94 -15.59 -10.59 -4.68
N GLN A 95 -16.20 -9.48 -5.09
CA GLN A 95 -17.45 -9.01 -4.47
C GLN A 95 -18.56 -8.77 -5.50
N PRO A 96 -19.72 -9.43 -5.35
CA PRO A 96 -20.84 -9.28 -6.27
C PRO A 96 -21.64 -7.98 -6.08
N ASP A 97 -21.47 -7.28 -4.95
CA ASP A 97 -22.17 -6.03 -4.64
C ASP A 97 -21.20 -4.84 -4.71
N PRO A 98 -21.33 -3.96 -5.73
CA PRO A 98 -20.48 -2.79 -5.88
C PRO A 98 -20.49 -1.90 -4.62
N ARG A 99 -21.64 -1.74 -3.94
CA ARG A 99 -21.74 -0.82 -2.78
C ARG A 99 -20.93 -1.33 -1.60
N LYS A 100 -20.98 -2.64 -1.34
CA LYS A 100 -20.18 -3.29 -0.27
C LYS A 100 -18.71 -3.30 -0.62
N PHE A 101 -18.38 -3.48 -1.90
CA PHE A 101 -17.02 -3.40 -2.41
C PHE A 101 -16.40 -2.01 -2.18
N PHE A 102 -17.10 -0.93 -2.59
CA PHE A 102 -16.62 0.45 -2.42
C PHE A 102 -16.41 0.80 -0.95
N LYS A 103 -17.38 0.51 -0.08
CA LYS A 103 -17.27 0.88 1.33
C LYS A 103 -16.18 0.11 2.06
N LYS A 104 -15.99 -1.19 1.78
CA LYS A 104 -15.05 -2.02 2.53
C LYS A 104 -13.64 -1.93 1.94
N THR A 105 -13.48 -2.24 0.66
CA THR A 105 -12.16 -2.42 0.06
C THR A 105 -11.42 -1.10 -0.12
N ILE A 106 -12.11 -0.03 -0.56
CA ILE A 106 -11.46 1.27 -0.75
C ILE A 106 -11.08 1.89 0.59
N ILE A 107 -12.00 1.90 1.55
CA ILE A 107 -11.73 2.50 2.87
C ILE A 107 -10.59 1.76 3.59
N ASP A 108 -10.55 0.43 3.52
CA ASP A 108 -9.51 -0.34 4.21
C ASP A 108 -8.12 -0.13 3.56
N ASN A 109 -8.04 -0.17 2.22
CA ASN A 109 -6.79 0.11 1.50
C ASN A 109 -6.33 1.57 1.70
N PHE A 110 -7.27 2.51 1.68
CA PHE A 110 -7.00 3.92 1.88
C PHE A 110 -6.50 4.23 3.30
N LYS A 111 -7.12 3.67 4.33
CA LYS A 111 -6.65 3.80 5.72
C LYS A 111 -5.21 3.35 5.85
N PHE A 112 -4.87 2.22 5.23
CA PHE A 112 -3.51 1.72 5.24
C PHE A 112 -2.54 2.69 4.57
N VAL A 113 -2.88 3.22 3.39
CA VAL A 113 -2.02 4.18 2.66
C VAL A 113 -1.85 5.49 3.42
N VAL A 114 -2.91 6.07 3.99
CA VAL A 114 -2.78 7.29 4.81
C VAL A 114 -1.93 7.05 6.06
N LEU A 115 -2.16 5.94 6.77
CA LEU A 115 -1.35 5.60 7.94
C LEU A 115 0.12 5.38 7.54
N PHE A 116 0.36 4.69 6.43
CA PHE A 116 1.70 4.46 5.91
C PHE A 116 2.38 5.78 5.52
N GLU A 117 1.70 6.64 4.77
CA GLU A 117 2.23 7.93 4.30
C GLU A 117 2.51 8.87 5.48
N PHE A 118 1.59 8.94 6.45
CA PHE A 118 1.78 9.74 7.66
C PHE A 118 2.96 9.24 8.51
N ILE A 119 3.04 7.93 8.75
CA ILE A 119 4.11 7.34 9.57
C ILE A 119 5.44 7.40 8.82
N SER A 120 5.46 7.04 7.53
CA SER A 120 6.66 6.98 6.69
C SER A 120 7.25 8.35 6.41
N ASN A 121 6.45 9.34 6.01
CA ASN A 121 6.97 10.63 5.56
C ASN A 121 7.24 11.62 6.70
N PHE A 122 6.45 11.63 7.77
CA PHE A 122 6.56 12.68 8.79
C PHE A 122 7.50 12.31 9.97
N PHE A 123 7.68 11.01 10.26
CA PHE A 123 8.41 10.58 11.45
C PHE A 123 9.31 9.37 11.19
N THR A 124 10.49 9.63 10.63
CA THR A 124 11.56 8.62 10.52
C THR A 124 12.57 8.74 11.65
N PHE A 125 13.06 7.61 12.13
CA PHE A 125 14.21 7.60 13.04
C PHE A 125 15.53 7.81 12.28
N SER A 126 16.64 7.78 13.02
CA SER A 126 17.96 7.67 12.41
C SER A 126 18.05 6.40 11.55
N LEU A 127 18.85 6.46 10.48
CA LEU A 127 19.01 5.35 9.55
C LEU A 127 19.41 4.04 10.25
N ILE A 128 20.34 4.10 11.21
CA ILE A 128 20.78 2.93 11.98
C ILE A 128 19.61 2.34 12.80
N THR A 129 18.79 3.20 13.39
CA THR A 129 17.61 2.76 14.14
C THR A 129 16.60 2.06 13.21
N GLU A 130 16.31 2.63 12.04
CA GLU A 130 15.39 2.01 11.06
C GLU A 130 15.91 0.65 10.56
N PHE A 131 17.22 0.51 10.34
CA PHE A 131 17.83 -0.76 9.95
C PHE A 131 17.62 -1.89 10.97
N ILE A 132 17.62 -1.58 12.26
CA ILE A 132 17.38 -2.54 13.35
C ILE A 132 15.88 -2.79 13.52
N LEU A 133 15.08 -1.72 13.47
CA LEU A 133 13.66 -1.74 13.78
C LEU A 133 12.85 -2.48 12.71
N ILE A 134 13.17 -2.34 11.42
CA ILE A 134 12.44 -2.99 10.32
C ILE A 134 12.47 -4.53 10.44
N PRO A 135 13.63 -5.21 10.55
CA PRO A 135 13.68 -6.66 10.74
C PRO A 135 13.01 -7.10 12.03
N LEU A 136 13.19 -6.33 13.12
CA LEU A 136 12.62 -6.66 14.42
C LEU A 136 11.09 -6.66 14.37
N ILE A 137 10.47 -5.61 13.82
CA ILE A 137 9.01 -5.55 13.65
C ILE A 137 8.56 -6.62 12.67
N SER A 138 9.26 -6.80 11.54
CA SER A 138 8.90 -7.81 10.54
C SER A 138 8.90 -9.23 11.14
N PHE A 139 9.88 -9.55 11.97
CA PHE A 139 9.96 -10.83 12.69
C PHE A 139 8.72 -11.05 13.56
N PHE A 140 8.34 -10.06 14.38
CA PHE A 140 7.15 -10.19 15.23
C PHE A 140 5.84 -10.23 14.42
N VAL A 141 5.74 -9.50 13.31
CA VAL A 141 4.56 -9.57 12.41
C VAL A 141 4.44 -10.95 11.78
N ILE A 142 5.55 -11.52 11.28
CA ILE A 142 5.57 -12.86 10.70
C ILE A 142 5.18 -13.90 11.76
N LEU A 143 5.73 -13.78 12.97
CA LEU A 143 5.42 -14.66 14.08
C LEU A 143 3.94 -14.57 14.49
N ASP A 144 3.39 -13.35 14.64
CA ASP A 144 1.97 -13.15 14.97
C ASP A 144 1.06 -13.74 13.88
N THR A 145 1.40 -13.51 12.61
CA THR A 145 0.65 -14.03 11.46
C THR A 145 0.68 -15.55 11.43
N TYR A 146 1.86 -16.16 11.62
CA TYR A 146 2.00 -17.60 11.70
C TYR A 146 1.15 -18.19 12.83
N LEU A 147 1.22 -17.61 14.03
CA LEU A 147 0.40 -18.01 15.16
C LEU A 147 -1.09 -17.79 14.89
N SER A 148 -1.48 -16.76 14.14
CA SER A 148 -2.89 -16.50 13.82
C SER A 148 -3.51 -17.58 12.92
N ILE A 149 -2.71 -18.19 12.06
CA ILE A 149 -3.17 -19.18 11.07
C ILE A 149 -3.09 -20.60 11.64
N TYR A 150 -2.02 -20.91 12.39
CA TYR A 150 -1.69 -22.30 12.75
C TYR A 150 -1.79 -22.62 14.25
N SER A 151 -2.15 -21.67 15.12
CA SER A 151 -2.24 -21.97 16.56
C SER A 151 -3.48 -22.80 16.90
N GLU A 152 -3.26 -24.03 17.33
CA GLU A 152 -4.32 -24.93 17.81
C GLU A 152 -4.25 -25.12 19.33
N LYS A 153 -3.04 -25.00 19.92
CA LYS A 153 -2.81 -25.23 21.35
C LYS A 153 -2.96 -23.96 22.19
N ASP A 154 -3.32 -24.13 23.46
CA ASP A 154 -3.51 -22.98 24.36
C ASP A 154 -2.20 -22.24 24.71
N SER A 155 -1.05 -22.93 24.66
CA SER A 155 0.27 -22.30 24.77
C SER A 155 0.58 -21.38 23.58
N GLU A 156 0.18 -21.76 22.36
CA GLU A 156 0.38 -20.99 21.13
C GLU A 156 -0.56 -19.76 21.08
N LYS A 157 -1.80 -19.91 21.55
CA LYS A 157 -2.72 -18.78 21.75
C LYS A 157 -2.20 -17.77 22.77
N SER A 158 -1.49 -18.24 23.80
CA SER A 158 -0.87 -17.36 24.80
C SER A 158 0.32 -16.60 24.21
N LEU A 159 1.17 -17.26 23.42
CA LEU A 159 2.25 -16.62 22.67
C LEU A 159 1.71 -15.55 21.70
N LYS A 160 0.59 -15.83 21.02
CA LYS A 160 -0.07 -14.83 20.16
C LYS A 160 -0.43 -13.55 20.92
N LYS A 161 -1.00 -13.68 22.12
CA LYS A 161 -1.32 -12.50 22.96
C LYS A 161 -0.07 -11.69 23.31
N ILE A 162 1.05 -12.36 23.58
CA ILE A 162 2.33 -11.70 23.88
C ILE A 162 2.84 -10.97 22.63
N THR A 163 2.90 -11.64 21.48
CA THR A 163 3.37 -11.05 20.22
C THR A 163 2.53 -9.83 19.82
N ASN A 164 1.20 -9.95 19.92
CA ASN A 164 0.29 -8.84 19.66
C ASN A 164 0.51 -7.67 20.63
N ARG A 165 0.75 -7.94 21.91
CA ARG A 165 1.06 -6.90 22.91
C ARG A 165 2.38 -6.20 22.60
N ILE A 166 3.42 -6.94 22.17
CA ILE A 166 4.70 -6.38 21.73
C ILE A 166 4.50 -5.47 20.51
N LEU A 167 3.78 -5.94 19.49
CA LEU A 167 3.46 -5.14 18.30
C LEU A 167 2.65 -3.88 18.66
N SER A 168 1.70 -4.00 19.59
CA SER A 168 0.92 -2.87 20.09
C SER A 168 1.80 -1.84 20.82
N ILE A 169 2.78 -2.29 21.60
CA ILE A 169 3.76 -1.40 22.26
C ILE A 169 4.61 -0.69 21.20
N PHE A 170 5.11 -1.39 20.18
CA PHE A 170 5.82 -0.75 19.07
C PHE A 170 4.96 0.32 18.40
N GLY A 171 3.71 -0.01 18.05
CA GLY A 171 2.77 0.95 17.46
C GLY A 171 2.54 2.18 18.34
N LEU A 172 2.39 1.99 19.66
CA LEU A 172 2.25 3.10 20.60
C LEU A 172 3.52 3.96 20.67
N ILE A 173 4.71 3.36 20.75
CA ILE A 173 5.99 4.09 20.75
C ILE A 173 6.11 4.95 19.49
N MET A 174 5.76 4.39 18.32
CA MET A 174 5.76 5.13 17.05
C MET A 174 4.83 6.34 17.11
N ILE A 175 3.61 6.16 17.61
CA ILE A 175 2.62 7.24 17.73
C ILE A 175 3.10 8.30 18.72
N PHE A 176 3.61 7.92 19.89
CA PHE A 176 4.12 8.88 20.88
C PHE A 176 5.34 9.65 20.36
N TYR A 177 6.27 8.99 19.69
CA TYR A 177 7.41 9.64 19.06
C TYR A 177 6.96 10.63 17.97
N SER A 178 5.97 10.23 17.17
CA SER A 178 5.36 11.10 16.16
C SER A 178 4.74 12.34 16.78
N LEU A 179 3.95 12.18 17.84
CA LEU A 179 3.35 13.31 18.57
C LEU A 179 4.39 14.21 19.25
N TYR A 180 5.49 13.65 19.76
CA TYR A 180 6.59 14.42 20.34
C TYR A 180 7.28 15.29 19.29
N ARG A 181 7.62 14.70 18.14
CA ARG A 181 8.23 15.42 17.01
C ARG A 181 7.27 16.46 16.43
N PHE A 182 5.97 16.16 16.38
CA PHE A 182 4.94 17.09 15.94
C PHE A 182 4.93 18.40 16.75
N LYS A 183 5.09 18.31 18.08
CA LYS A 183 5.14 19.51 18.94
C LYS A 183 6.37 20.38 18.71
N ASN A 184 7.50 19.77 18.39
CA ASN A 184 8.77 20.48 18.22
C ASN A 184 8.93 21.12 16.83
N ASP A 185 8.17 20.66 15.84
CA ASP A 185 8.28 21.08 14.42
C ASP A 185 6.95 21.56 13.83
N TYR A 186 6.07 22.09 14.69
CA TYR A 186 4.68 22.41 14.36
C TYR A 186 4.51 23.33 13.12
N SER A 187 5.43 24.29 12.93
CA SER A 187 5.37 25.25 11.82
C SER A 187 5.67 24.62 10.45
N SER A 188 6.48 23.56 10.38
CA SER A 188 6.75 22.84 9.13
C SER A 188 5.59 21.90 8.76
N ILE A 189 4.90 21.37 9.76
CA ILE A 189 3.78 20.42 9.59
C ILE A 189 2.48 21.11 9.21
N MET A 190 2.22 22.34 9.67
CA MET A 190 1.02 23.11 9.28
C MET A 190 1.21 23.92 7.99
N SER A 191 2.17 23.53 7.15
CA SER A 191 2.38 24.17 5.85
C SER A 191 1.35 23.71 4.81
N LEU A 192 1.12 24.55 3.80
CA LEU A 192 0.24 24.21 2.66
C LEU A 192 0.71 22.91 1.97
N SER A 193 2.02 22.67 1.91
CA SER A 193 2.59 21.45 1.32
C SER A 193 2.19 20.20 2.10
N SER A 194 2.30 20.23 3.43
CA SER A 194 1.87 19.11 4.29
C SER A 194 0.38 18.82 4.17
N LEU A 195 -0.45 19.86 4.03
CA LEU A 195 -1.89 19.69 3.77
C LEU A 195 -2.12 19.03 2.41
N LYS A 196 -1.40 19.44 1.36
CA LYS A 196 -1.47 18.81 0.04
C LYS A 196 -1.07 17.33 0.11
N PHE A 197 0.03 16.97 0.79
CA PHE A 197 0.43 15.57 1.02
C PHE A 197 -0.67 14.76 1.70
N PHE A 198 -1.31 15.30 2.74
CA PHE A 198 -2.39 14.60 3.42
C PHE A 198 -3.66 14.43 2.54
N LEU A 199 -4.01 15.46 1.77
CA LEU A 199 -5.22 15.46 0.92
C LEU A 199 -5.03 14.69 -0.39
N PHE A 200 -3.80 14.57 -0.88
CA PHE A 200 -3.49 13.94 -2.16
C PHE A 200 -4.06 12.52 -2.31
N PRO A 201 -3.79 11.56 -1.40
CA PRO A 201 -4.36 10.22 -1.51
C PRO A 201 -5.89 10.21 -1.39
N ILE A 202 -6.49 11.16 -0.66
CA ILE A 202 -7.97 11.29 -0.53
C ILE A 202 -8.57 11.67 -1.87
N ILE A 203 -8.03 12.73 -2.48
CA ILE A 203 -8.48 13.27 -3.76
C ILE A 203 -8.33 12.18 -4.83
N LEU A 204 -7.16 11.56 -4.92
CA LEU A 204 -6.90 10.54 -5.93
C LEU A 204 -7.83 9.33 -5.77
N THR A 205 -8.10 8.90 -4.54
CA THR A 205 -9.09 7.84 -4.25
C THR A 205 -10.50 8.22 -4.66
N LEU A 206 -10.96 9.42 -4.31
CA LEU A 206 -12.30 9.90 -4.65
C LEU A 206 -12.51 9.93 -6.17
N PHE A 207 -11.53 10.47 -6.90
CA PHE A 207 -11.58 10.53 -8.36
C PHE A 207 -11.30 9.21 -9.06
N PHE A 208 -10.79 8.19 -8.36
CA PHE A 208 -10.62 6.84 -8.91
C PHE A 208 -11.91 5.99 -8.84
N ILE A 209 -12.88 6.37 -7.99
CA ILE A 209 -14.16 5.65 -7.86
C ILE A 209 -14.92 5.53 -9.20
N PRO A 210 -15.06 6.58 -10.02
CA PRO A 210 -15.72 6.47 -11.33
C PRO A 210 -15.09 5.42 -12.25
N PHE A 211 -13.76 5.34 -12.30
CA PHE A 211 -13.05 4.33 -13.07
C PHE A 211 -13.38 2.91 -12.58
N LEU A 212 -13.35 2.70 -11.25
CA LEU A 212 -13.70 1.42 -10.64
C LEU A 212 -15.16 1.02 -10.93
N TYR A 213 -16.08 1.97 -10.93
CA TYR A 213 -17.48 1.73 -11.27
C TYR A 213 -17.64 1.27 -12.73
N PHE A 214 -16.98 1.96 -13.66
CA PHE A 214 -16.97 1.56 -15.07
C PHE A 214 -16.39 0.15 -15.25
N LEU A 215 -15.28 -0.15 -14.56
CA LEU A 215 -14.65 -1.46 -14.61
C LEU A 215 -15.54 -2.57 -14.04
N ALA A 216 -16.29 -2.29 -12.97
CA ALA A 216 -17.24 -3.22 -12.38
C ALA A 216 -18.36 -3.57 -13.37
N LEU A 217 -18.94 -2.56 -14.02
CA LEU A 217 -19.96 -2.75 -15.06
C LEU A 217 -19.43 -3.54 -16.26
N TYR A 218 -18.23 -3.21 -16.73
CA TYR A 218 -17.59 -3.94 -17.84
C TYR A 218 -17.33 -5.41 -17.49
N SER A 219 -16.89 -5.69 -16.26
CA SER A 219 -16.68 -7.05 -15.77
C SER A 219 -17.99 -7.84 -15.75
N GLU A 220 -19.07 -7.25 -15.22
CA GLU A 220 -20.38 -7.90 -15.18
C GLU A 220 -20.94 -8.20 -16.57
N TYR A 221 -20.81 -7.25 -17.51
CA TYR A 221 -21.20 -7.44 -18.91
C TYR A 221 -20.47 -8.63 -19.54
N ASN A 222 -19.15 -8.73 -19.36
CA ASN A 222 -18.36 -9.83 -19.90
C ASN A 222 -18.74 -11.18 -19.28
N ILE A 223 -18.98 -11.22 -17.96
CA ILE A 223 -19.43 -12.44 -17.27
C ILE A 223 -20.78 -12.90 -17.82
N ARG A 224 -21.75 -11.98 -17.99
CA ARG A 224 -23.07 -12.30 -18.56
C ARG A 224 -22.98 -12.79 -20.01
N LYS A 225 -22.17 -12.15 -20.85
CA LYS A 225 -21.95 -12.54 -22.24
C LYS A 225 -21.35 -13.94 -22.38
N THR A 226 -20.45 -14.33 -21.47
CA THR A 226 -19.82 -15.66 -21.48
C THR A 226 -20.80 -16.76 -21.03
N LYS A 227 -21.78 -16.43 -20.19
CA LYS A 227 -22.84 -17.37 -19.75
C LYS A 227 -23.92 -17.61 -20.81
N THR A 228 -24.17 -16.67 -21.71
CA THR A 228 -25.15 -16.84 -22.80
C THR A 228 -24.58 -17.50 -24.06
N SER A 229 -23.27 -17.75 -24.11
CA SER A 229 -22.58 -18.42 -25.22
C SER A 229 -22.23 -19.89 -24.96
N ILE A 230 -22.68 -20.45 -23.83
CA ILE A 230 -22.58 -21.87 -23.45
C ILE A 230 -23.99 -22.42 -23.39
#